data_AF-A0A2S6IM81-F1
#
_entry.id   AF-A0A2S6IM81-F1
#
_cell.length_a   1.000
_cell.length_b   1.000
_cell.length_c   1.000
_cell.angle_alpha   90.00
_cell.angle_beta   90.00
_cell.angle_gamma   90.00
#
_symmetry.space_group_name_H-M   'P 1'
#
loop_
_entity.id
_entity.type
_entity.pdbx_description
1 polymer ?
#
loop_
_entity_poly.entity_id
_entity_poly.type
_entity_poly.pdbx_seq_one_letter_code
_entity_poly.pdbx_strand_id
1 'polypeptide(L)'
;MSVFDLQDDVYLVGSLYEPAVWEGEDPTRRYCGVRQGDEVLGFPEERFEVLHRLRLGTRVGNLLGLLGADGQRQLGEMVQARLVVVEPTSDREVLDRLLLRAVYTDLGPVEADGVIHAVRFGDGSDGHLSRHTLALIEECDEGKPLGATITEMEGRGAPPRLFATMLAQDLHRLFGEGHAFFDWTPTA
;
A
#
# COMPACT_ATOMS: atom_id res chain seq x y z
N MET A 1 15.57 -10.53 0.15
CA MET A 1 16.20 -9.79 1.25
C MET A 1 15.53 -10.23 2.54
N SER A 2 16.27 -10.51 3.61
CA SER A 2 15.64 -10.87 4.89
C SER A 2 15.04 -9.62 5.53
N VAL A 3 13.87 -9.73 6.18
CA VAL A 3 13.30 -8.62 6.97
C VAL A 3 14.29 -8.14 8.05
N PHE A 4 15.19 -9.03 8.48
CA PHE A 4 16.24 -8.73 9.46
C PHE A 4 17.40 -7.88 8.91
N ASP A 5 17.48 -7.67 7.60
CA ASP A 5 18.54 -6.90 6.94
C ASP A 5 18.06 -5.53 6.42
N LEU A 6 16.83 -5.12 6.77
CA LEU A 6 16.23 -3.88 6.26
C LEU A 6 16.91 -2.64 6.84
N GLN A 7 17.24 -1.71 5.96
CA GLN A 7 17.77 -0.39 6.33
C GLN A 7 16.64 0.53 6.82
N ASP A 8 16.99 1.53 7.64
CA ASP A 8 16.02 2.42 8.28
C ASP A 8 15.20 3.27 7.30
N ASP A 9 15.74 3.52 6.10
CA ASP A 9 15.15 4.34 5.05
C ASP A 9 14.22 3.57 4.11
N VAL A 10 14.13 2.23 4.26
CA VAL A 10 13.21 1.41 3.48
C VAL A 10 11.76 1.84 3.75
N TYR A 11 11.03 2.07 2.67
CA TYR A 11 9.63 2.47 2.75
C TYR A 11 8.75 1.22 2.91
N LEU A 12 8.06 1.15 4.04
CA LEU A 12 7.00 0.20 4.30
C LEU A 12 5.70 0.80 3.79
N VAL A 13 4.99 0.02 2.99
CA VAL A 13 3.69 0.43 2.48
C VAL A 13 2.63 -0.51 3.02
N GLY A 14 1.59 0.07 3.63
CA GLY A 14 0.50 -0.70 4.22
C GLY A 14 -0.29 -1.46 3.18
N SER A 15 -0.54 -2.73 3.46
CA SER A 15 -1.47 -3.57 2.72
C SER A 15 -2.82 -3.64 3.44
N LEU A 16 -3.34 -2.49 3.86
CA LEU A 16 -4.40 -2.41 4.86
C LEU A 16 -5.49 -1.45 4.42
N TYR A 17 -6.73 -1.93 4.49
CA TYR A 17 -7.89 -1.04 4.56
C TYR A 17 -7.86 -0.22 5.86
N GLU A 18 -8.73 0.77 5.96
CA GLU A 18 -8.93 1.54 7.19
C GLU A 18 -9.14 0.62 8.40
N PRO A 19 -8.25 0.67 9.42
CA PRO A 19 -8.51 -0.04 10.66
C PRO A 19 -9.79 0.50 11.31
N ALA A 20 -10.65 -0.39 11.78
CA ALA A 20 -11.88 -0.04 12.48
C ALA A 20 -11.85 -0.62 13.90
N VAL A 21 -12.40 0.12 14.86
CA VAL A 21 -12.56 -0.36 16.25
C VAL A 21 -13.98 -0.89 16.42
N TRP A 22 -14.10 -2.08 17.00
CA TRP A 22 -15.36 -2.71 17.34
C TRP A 22 -15.37 -3.19 18.80
N GLU A 23 -16.57 -3.32 19.34
CA GLU A 23 -16.78 -3.94 20.64
C GLU A 23 -16.73 -5.47 20.48
N GLY A 24 -15.96 -6.14 21.33
CA GLY A 24 -15.92 -7.60 21.37
C GLY A 24 -17.07 -8.18 22.21
N GLU A 25 -17.13 -9.50 22.30
CA GLU A 25 -18.08 -10.20 23.20
C GLU A 25 -17.86 -9.84 24.68
N ASP A 26 -16.64 -9.46 25.03
CA ASP A 26 -16.31 -8.85 26.32
C ASP A 26 -16.42 -7.32 26.20
N PRO A 27 -17.43 -6.68 26.86
CA PRO A 27 -17.64 -5.24 26.76
C PRO A 27 -16.53 -4.40 27.41
N THR A 28 -15.62 -5.05 28.16
CA THR A 28 -14.44 -4.39 28.74
C THR A 28 -13.21 -4.44 27.85
N ARG A 29 -13.28 -5.17 26.72
CA ARG A 29 -12.19 -5.30 25.74
C ARG A 29 -12.63 -4.79 24.38
N ARG A 30 -11.95 -3.74 23.93
CA ARG A 30 -12.12 -3.20 22.58
C ARG A 30 -11.06 -3.81 21.69
N TYR A 31 -11.46 -4.06 20.44
CA TYR A 31 -10.62 -4.66 19.43
C TYR A 31 -10.59 -3.72 18.23
N CYS A 32 -9.46 -3.66 17.56
CA CYS A 32 -9.40 -3.10 16.23
C CYS A 32 -9.24 -4.23 15.21
N GLY A 33 -9.65 -4.01 13.98
CA GLY A 33 -9.25 -4.91 12.94
C GLY A 33 -9.22 -4.29 11.58
N VAL A 34 -8.61 -5.05 10.69
CA VAL A 34 -8.25 -4.59 9.36
C VAL A 34 -8.72 -5.63 8.37
N ARG A 35 -9.35 -5.16 7.30
CA ARG A 35 -9.66 -6.01 6.15
C ARG A 35 -8.42 -6.18 5.28
N GLN A 36 -8.26 -7.36 4.70
CA GLN A 36 -7.25 -7.69 3.71
C GLN A 36 -7.83 -8.71 2.75
N GLY A 37 -7.99 -8.34 1.47
CA GLY A 37 -8.88 -9.07 0.56
C GLY A 37 -10.26 -9.28 1.19
N ASP A 38 -10.68 -10.55 1.24
CA ASP A 38 -11.95 -10.97 1.86
C ASP A 38 -11.83 -11.32 3.35
N GLU A 39 -10.63 -11.27 3.92
CA GLU A 39 -10.36 -11.61 5.32
C GLU A 39 -10.42 -10.38 6.23
N VAL A 40 -10.82 -10.60 7.48
CA VAL A 40 -10.81 -9.58 8.53
C VAL A 40 -9.94 -10.08 9.68
N LEU A 41 -8.85 -9.36 9.95
CA LEU A 41 -7.88 -9.69 10.99
C LEU A 41 -8.13 -8.82 12.23
N GLY A 42 -8.38 -9.47 13.37
CA GLY A 42 -8.64 -8.80 14.64
C GLY A 42 -7.40 -8.67 15.53
N PHE A 43 -7.26 -7.53 16.18
CA PHE A 43 -6.16 -7.18 17.08
C PHE A 43 -6.68 -6.45 18.33
N PRO A 44 -5.92 -6.45 19.43
CA PRO A 44 -6.19 -5.55 20.56
C PRO A 44 -6.21 -4.08 20.14
N GLU A 45 -7.03 -3.24 20.77
CA GLU A 45 -7.15 -1.80 20.44
C GLU A 45 -5.80 -1.06 20.52
N GLU A 46 -4.88 -1.45 21.40
CA GLU A 46 -3.56 -0.80 21.49
C GLU A 46 -2.73 -0.89 20.20
N ARG A 47 -3.08 -1.81 19.28
CA ARG A 47 -2.42 -1.92 17.98
C ARG A 47 -2.97 -0.94 16.93
N PHE A 48 -4.04 -0.21 17.22
CA PHE A 48 -4.69 0.68 16.26
C PHE A 48 -3.70 1.70 15.66
N GLU A 49 -2.91 2.39 16.48
CA GLU A 49 -1.95 3.40 16.02
C GLU A 49 -0.89 2.81 15.07
N VAL A 50 -0.42 1.59 15.37
CA VAL A 50 0.55 0.88 14.52
C VAL A 50 -0.08 0.54 13.17
N LEU A 51 -1.29 -0.03 13.18
CA LEU A 51 -2.01 -0.41 11.95
C LEU A 51 -2.39 0.81 11.11
N HIS A 52 -2.77 1.92 11.76
CA HIS A 52 -3.08 3.18 11.10
C HIS A 52 -1.84 3.76 10.39
N ARG A 53 -0.68 3.79 11.06
CA ARG A 53 0.57 4.24 10.42
C ARG A 53 1.05 3.33 9.31
N LEU A 54 0.84 2.02 9.45
CA LEU A 54 1.14 1.08 8.37
C LEU A 54 0.32 1.43 7.13
N ARG A 55 -0.99 1.64 7.27
CA ARG A 55 -1.86 2.09 6.18
C ARG A 55 -1.32 3.34 5.49
N LEU A 56 -0.86 4.32 6.25
CA LEU A 56 -0.38 5.59 5.69
C LEU A 56 1.00 5.49 4.99
N GLY A 57 1.63 4.31 5.03
CA GLY A 57 3.01 4.14 4.62
C GLY A 57 3.98 4.81 5.60
N THR A 58 5.04 4.11 5.97
CA THR A 58 6.01 4.61 6.94
C THR A 58 7.41 4.09 6.62
N ARG A 59 8.45 4.77 7.11
CA ARG A 59 9.79 4.21 7.07
C ARG A 59 9.95 3.12 8.12
N VAL A 60 10.79 2.13 7.83
CA VAL A 60 11.15 1.05 8.78
C VAL A 60 11.60 1.64 10.11
N GLY A 61 12.53 2.60 10.12
CA GLY A 61 13.04 3.18 11.37
C GLY A 61 11.95 3.82 12.25
N ASN A 62 10.97 4.48 11.63
CA ASN A 62 9.84 5.08 12.36
C ASN A 62 8.94 4.02 13.00
N LEU A 63 8.71 2.90 12.30
CA LEU A 63 7.90 1.80 12.80
C LEU A 63 8.63 1.04 13.92
N LEU A 64 9.92 0.74 13.75
CA LEU A 64 10.72 0.06 14.76
C LEU A 64 10.75 0.84 16.09
N GLY A 65 10.80 2.18 16.02
CA GLY A 65 10.70 3.04 17.19
C GLY A 65 9.38 2.87 17.98
N LEU A 66 8.27 2.55 17.30
CA LEU A 66 6.97 2.29 17.93
C LEU A 66 6.86 0.86 18.47
N LEU A 67 7.44 -0.11 17.77
CA LEU A 67 7.36 -1.53 18.15
C LEU A 67 8.33 -1.89 19.29
N GLY A 68 9.30 -1.02 19.59
CA GLY A 68 10.24 -1.18 20.70
C GLY A 68 11.29 -2.27 20.46
N ALA A 69 11.79 -2.86 21.55
CA ALA A 69 12.93 -3.79 21.53
C ALA A 69 12.70 -5.05 20.66
N ASP A 70 11.45 -5.50 20.52
CA ASP A 70 11.06 -6.64 19.72
C ASP A 70 10.63 -6.27 18.29
N GLY A 71 10.87 -5.03 17.86
CA GLY A 71 10.28 -4.48 16.64
C GLY A 71 10.61 -5.23 15.37
N GLN A 72 11.83 -5.74 15.24
CA GLN A 72 12.25 -6.53 14.06
C GLN A 72 11.48 -7.85 13.93
N ARG A 73 11.31 -8.57 15.05
CA ARG A 73 10.53 -9.82 15.07
C ARG A 73 9.07 -9.52 14.73
N GLN A 74 8.49 -8.49 15.35
CA GLN A 74 7.12 -8.06 15.08
C GLN A 74 6.91 -7.62 13.62
N LEU A 75 7.87 -6.92 13.03
CA LEU A 75 7.83 -6.57 11.60
C LEU A 75 7.85 -7.83 10.72
N GLY A 76 8.70 -8.80 11.04
CA GLY A 76 8.72 -10.10 10.35
C GLY A 76 7.37 -10.81 10.41
N GLU A 77 6.73 -10.83 11.58
CA GLU A 77 5.37 -11.37 11.76
C GLU A 77 4.34 -10.61 10.92
N MET A 78 4.42 -9.28 10.85
CA MET A 78 3.53 -8.46 10.03
C MET A 78 3.71 -8.72 8.53
N VAL A 79 4.95 -8.89 8.05
CA VAL A 79 5.24 -9.25 6.65
C VAL A 79 4.70 -10.65 6.33
N GLN A 80 4.90 -11.62 7.23
CA GLN A 80 4.38 -12.98 7.06
C GLN A 80 2.84 -13.02 7.06
N ALA A 81 2.22 -12.23 7.95
CA ALA A 81 0.78 -12.01 7.98
C ALA A 81 0.29 -11.10 6.85
N ARG A 82 1.17 -10.69 5.92
CA ARG A 82 0.88 -9.83 4.77
C ARG A 82 0.33 -8.44 5.12
N LEU A 83 0.44 -8.00 6.37
CA LEU A 83 -0.07 -6.69 6.82
C LEU A 83 0.73 -5.51 6.26
N VAL A 84 1.96 -5.76 5.84
CA VAL A 84 2.88 -4.75 5.33
C VAL A 84 3.64 -5.29 4.13
N VAL A 85 3.83 -4.41 3.15
CA VAL A 85 4.70 -4.66 2.01
C VAL A 85 5.97 -3.83 2.18
N VAL A 86 7.11 -4.48 2.03
CA VAL A 86 8.41 -3.84 2.13
C VAL A 86 8.93 -3.57 0.73
N GLU A 87 9.23 -2.30 0.42
CA GLU A 87 9.85 -1.89 -0.85
C GLU A 87 9.20 -2.54 -2.09
N PRO A 88 7.87 -2.41 -2.28
CA PRO A 88 7.14 -3.15 -3.33
C PRO A 88 7.72 -2.96 -4.72
N THR A 89 8.32 -1.81 -5.01
CA THR A 89 8.81 -1.45 -6.34
C THR A 89 10.14 -2.11 -6.71
N SER A 90 10.86 -2.71 -5.77
CA SER A 90 12.14 -3.38 -6.02
C SER A 90 12.00 -4.90 -6.21
N ASP A 91 10.92 -5.49 -5.71
CA ASP A 91 10.69 -6.94 -5.73
C ASP A 91 9.58 -7.34 -6.71
N ARG A 92 9.99 -8.06 -7.76
CA ARG A 92 9.09 -8.48 -8.82
C ARG A 92 8.08 -9.54 -8.37
N GLU A 93 8.51 -10.50 -7.53
CA GLU A 93 7.64 -11.57 -7.04
C GLU A 93 6.54 -11.00 -6.13
N VAL A 94 6.87 -9.95 -5.39
CA VAL A 94 5.90 -9.19 -4.60
C VAL A 94 4.90 -8.49 -5.52
N LEU A 95 5.35 -7.77 -6.55
CA LEU A 95 4.45 -7.08 -7.50
C LEU A 95 3.49 -8.03 -8.21
N ASP A 96 3.92 -9.25 -8.56
CA ASP A 96 3.07 -10.26 -9.20
C ASP A 96 1.90 -10.73 -8.32
N ARG A 97 1.90 -10.35 -7.03
CA ARG A 97 0.90 -10.75 -6.03
C ARG A 97 0.12 -9.59 -5.43
N LEU A 98 0.34 -8.37 -5.92
CA LEU A 98 -0.28 -7.17 -5.38
C LEU A 98 -1.24 -6.51 -6.37
N LEU A 99 -2.32 -5.98 -5.83
CA LEU A 99 -3.22 -5.04 -6.46
C LEU A 99 -2.99 -3.68 -5.80
N LEU A 100 -2.79 -2.62 -6.59
CA LEU A 100 -2.83 -1.26 -6.07
C LEU A 100 -4.27 -0.77 -6.13
N ARG A 101 -4.86 -0.50 -4.97
CA ARG A 101 -6.23 0.00 -4.86
C ARG A 101 -6.18 1.46 -4.41
N ALA A 102 -6.91 2.32 -5.10
CA ALA A 102 -6.97 3.72 -4.76
C ALA A 102 -8.41 4.16 -4.48
N VAL A 103 -8.55 5.09 -3.54
CA VAL A 103 -9.82 5.69 -3.13
C VAL A 103 -9.82 7.13 -3.64
N TYR A 104 -10.15 7.31 -4.92
CA TYR A 104 -10.32 8.63 -5.51
C TYR A 104 -11.57 8.70 -6.38
N THR A 105 -12.04 9.93 -6.58
CA THR A 105 -13.03 10.27 -7.59
C THR A 105 -12.32 11.04 -8.68
N ASP A 106 -12.19 10.43 -9.86
CA ASP A 106 -11.57 11.08 -11.01
C ASP A 106 -12.33 12.38 -11.35
N LEU A 107 -11.61 13.50 -11.46
CA LEU A 107 -12.19 14.80 -11.83
C LEU A 107 -12.22 15.05 -13.33
N GLY A 108 -11.74 14.12 -14.15
CA GLY A 108 -11.63 14.34 -15.58
C GLY A 108 -10.46 15.28 -15.93
N PRO A 109 -10.22 15.49 -17.24
CA PRO A 109 -8.88 15.81 -17.71
C PRO A 109 -8.56 17.29 -17.50
N VAL A 110 -7.34 17.56 -17.02
CA VAL A 110 -6.65 18.80 -17.39
C VAL A 110 -5.56 18.43 -18.37
N GLU A 111 -5.87 18.53 -19.66
CA GLU A 111 -4.88 18.48 -20.73
C GLU A 111 -3.93 19.67 -20.62
N ALA A 112 -2.69 19.40 -20.28
CA ALA A 112 -1.55 20.27 -20.58
C ALA A 112 -0.27 19.44 -20.57
N ASP A 113 -0.01 18.67 -21.64
CA ASP A 113 1.29 18.05 -22.01
C ASP A 113 2.10 17.31 -20.91
N GLY A 114 1.46 16.99 -19.79
CA GLY A 114 2.14 16.59 -18.56
C GLY A 114 2.15 15.09 -18.38
N VAL A 115 3.31 14.55 -18.01
CA VAL A 115 3.49 13.20 -17.44
C VAL A 115 2.69 13.02 -16.14
N ILE A 116 2.11 14.11 -15.62
CA ILE A 116 1.41 14.24 -14.34
C ILE A 116 -0.06 14.60 -14.61
N HIS A 117 -0.97 14.03 -13.83
CA HIS A 117 -2.42 14.19 -13.89
C HIS A 117 -2.96 14.66 -12.53
N ALA A 118 -3.90 15.60 -12.54
CA ALA A 118 -4.56 16.08 -11.34
C ALA A 118 -5.68 15.11 -10.93
N VAL A 119 -5.77 14.77 -9.65
CA VAL A 119 -6.78 13.84 -9.11
C VAL A 119 -7.44 14.44 -7.88
N ARG A 120 -8.70 14.07 -7.61
CA ARG A 120 -9.34 14.32 -6.31
C ARG A 120 -9.52 13.04 -5.54
N PHE A 121 -8.90 12.97 -4.38
CA PHE A 121 -9.00 11.81 -3.51
C PHE A 121 -10.36 11.74 -2.83
N GLY A 122 -10.69 10.57 -2.26
CA GLY A 122 -11.99 10.31 -1.67
C GLY A 122 -12.35 11.19 -0.47
N ASP A 123 -11.34 11.85 0.13
CA ASP A 123 -11.52 12.84 1.20
C ASP A 123 -11.78 14.27 0.67
N GLY A 124 -11.81 14.45 -0.66
CA GLY A 124 -12.04 15.72 -1.34
C GLY A 124 -10.78 16.56 -1.57
N SER A 125 -9.60 16.09 -1.14
CA SER A 125 -8.33 16.77 -1.39
C SER A 125 -7.87 16.59 -2.85
N ASP A 126 -7.15 17.59 -3.38
CA ASP A 126 -6.63 17.56 -4.74
C ASP A 126 -5.12 17.19 -4.72
N GLY A 127 -4.70 16.34 -5.65
CA GLY A 127 -3.35 15.83 -5.77
C GLY A 127 -2.87 15.69 -7.21
N HIS A 128 -1.62 15.23 -7.35
CA HIS A 128 -0.99 15.02 -8.64
C HIS A 128 -0.33 13.64 -8.67
N LEU A 129 -0.69 12.83 -9.66
CA LEU A 129 -0.14 11.48 -9.87
C LEU A 129 0.44 11.39 -11.28
N SER A 130 1.48 10.58 -11.48
CA SER A 130 1.91 10.29 -12.83
C SER A 130 0.84 9.50 -13.59
N ARG A 131 0.73 9.74 -14.90
CA ARG A 131 -0.17 8.96 -15.78
C ARG A 131 0.15 7.47 -15.76
N HIS A 132 1.41 7.12 -15.54
CA HIS A 132 1.86 5.73 -15.46
C HIS A 132 1.32 5.06 -14.20
N THR A 133 1.36 5.74 -13.05
CA THR A 133 0.75 5.25 -11.80
C THR A 133 -0.76 5.09 -11.96
N LEU A 134 -1.45 6.03 -12.61
CA LEU A 134 -2.89 5.91 -12.88
C LEU A 134 -3.23 4.70 -13.75
N ALA A 135 -2.46 4.47 -14.83
CA ALA A 135 -2.66 3.30 -15.67
C ALA A 135 -2.44 1.97 -14.91
N LEU A 136 -1.51 1.94 -13.93
CA LEU A 136 -1.37 0.77 -13.05
C LEU A 136 -2.61 0.55 -12.18
N ILE A 137 -3.16 1.63 -11.61
CA ILE A 137 -4.35 1.58 -10.76
C ILE A 137 -5.54 1.07 -11.55
N GLU A 138 -5.77 1.61 -12.76
CA GLU A 138 -6.86 1.19 -13.65
C GLU A 138 -6.82 -0.33 -13.94
N GLU A 139 -5.65 -0.85 -14.32
CA GLU A 139 -5.49 -2.28 -14.61
C GLU A 139 -5.60 -3.15 -13.33
N CYS A 140 -5.14 -2.65 -12.19
CA CYS A 140 -5.33 -3.31 -10.89
C CYS A 140 -6.79 -3.32 -10.45
N ASP A 141 -7.57 -2.31 -10.85
CA ASP A 141 -8.99 -2.26 -10.56
C ASP A 141 -9.79 -3.32 -11.31
N GLU A 142 -9.33 -3.69 -12.51
CA GLU A 142 -9.80 -4.86 -13.26
C GLU A 142 -9.32 -6.19 -12.67
N GLY A 143 -8.54 -6.16 -11.59
CA GLY A 143 -8.03 -7.34 -10.88
C GLY A 143 -6.71 -7.89 -11.42
N LYS A 144 -6.02 -7.17 -12.32
CA LYS A 144 -4.70 -7.59 -12.81
C LYS A 144 -3.62 -7.25 -11.78
N PRO A 145 -2.77 -8.21 -11.37
CA PRO A 145 -1.66 -7.92 -10.47
C PRO A 145 -0.69 -6.89 -11.07
N LEU A 146 -0.11 -6.03 -10.23
CA LEU A 146 0.83 -4.97 -10.62
C LEU A 146 1.96 -5.49 -11.51
N GLY A 147 2.54 -6.63 -11.13
CA GLY A 147 3.59 -7.24 -11.91
C GLY A 147 3.12 -7.57 -13.33
N ALA A 148 2.00 -8.28 -13.46
CA ALA A 148 1.43 -8.64 -14.76
C ALA A 148 1.19 -7.39 -15.63
N THR A 149 0.63 -6.32 -15.04
CA THR A 149 0.44 -5.03 -15.71
C THR A 149 1.75 -4.43 -16.20
N ILE A 150 2.77 -4.36 -15.34
CA ILE A 150 4.10 -3.83 -15.69
C ILE A 150 4.71 -4.63 -16.85
N THR A 151 4.66 -5.96 -16.81
CA THR A 151 5.21 -6.80 -17.89
C THR A 151 4.51 -6.57 -19.20
N GLU A 152 3.19 -6.44 -19.17
CA GLU A 152 2.43 -6.17 -20.39
C GLU A 152 2.79 -4.82 -21.00
N MET A 153 2.92 -3.78 -20.18
CA MET A 153 3.29 -2.45 -20.63
C MET A 153 4.73 -2.40 -21.18
N GLU A 154 5.68 -3.09 -20.53
CA GLU A 154 7.04 -3.27 -21.07
C GLU A 154 7.02 -4.04 -22.40
N GLY A 155 6.19 -5.07 -22.52
CA GLY A 155 5.97 -5.81 -23.78
C GLY A 155 5.39 -4.96 -24.90
N ARG A 156 4.66 -3.89 -24.57
CA ARG A 156 4.14 -2.88 -25.51
C ARG A 156 5.16 -1.77 -25.85
N GLY A 157 6.39 -1.87 -25.33
CA GLY A 157 7.50 -0.96 -25.64
C GLY A 157 7.76 0.12 -24.60
N ALA A 158 7.14 0.06 -23.41
CA ALA A 158 7.51 0.95 -22.33
C ALA A 158 8.96 0.68 -21.87
N PRO A 159 9.74 1.72 -21.52
CA PRO A 159 11.07 1.55 -20.98
C PRO A 159 11.06 0.66 -19.72
N PRO A 160 12.04 -0.26 -19.56
CA PRO A 160 12.15 -1.07 -18.37
C PRO A 160 12.16 -0.20 -17.11
N ARG A 161 11.44 -0.65 -16.08
CA ARG A 161 11.33 0.04 -14.76
C ARG A 161 10.65 1.42 -14.78
N LEU A 162 10.14 1.91 -15.91
CA LEU A 162 9.44 3.21 -15.95
C LEU A 162 8.30 3.21 -14.93
N PHE A 163 7.42 2.23 -14.99
CA PHE A 163 6.25 2.11 -14.11
C PHE A 163 6.62 1.94 -12.64
N ALA A 164 7.61 1.10 -12.32
CA ALA A 164 8.11 0.94 -10.95
C ALA A 164 8.70 2.26 -10.40
N THR A 165 9.42 3.01 -11.24
CA THR A 165 10.00 4.31 -10.86
C THR A 165 8.93 5.36 -10.62
N MET A 166 7.93 5.43 -11.51
CA MET A 166 6.82 6.36 -11.38
C MET A 166 5.95 6.03 -10.14
N LEU A 167 5.67 4.75 -9.92
CA LEU A 167 4.96 4.31 -8.72
C LEU A 167 5.73 4.71 -7.46
N ALA A 168 7.03 4.44 -7.38
CA ALA A 168 7.86 4.80 -6.23
C ALA A 168 7.83 6.32 -5.93
N GLN A 169 7.80 7.16 -6.96
CA GLN A 169 7.67 8.61 -6.82
C GLN A 169 6.30 9.02 -6.26
N ASP A 170 5.23 8.31 -6.62
CA ASP A 170 3.87 8.63 -6.21
C ASP A 170 3.42 7.97 -4.90
N LEU A 171 4.14 6.96 -4.40
CA LEU A 171 3.79 6.22 -3.17
C LEU A 171 3.51 7.15 -1.98
N HIS A 172 4.37 8.14 -1.72
CA HIS A 172 4.16 9.04 -0.58
C HIS A 172 2.85 9.84 -0.67
N ARG A 173 2.36 10.14 -1.88
CA ARG A 173 1.09 10.87 -2.11
C ARG A 173 -0.09 9.93 -1.98
N LEU A 174 0.03 8.74 -2.56
CA LEU A 174 -1.00 7.71 -2.51
C LEU A 174 -1.24 7.23 -1.08
N PHE A 175 -0.18 7.01 -0.31
CA PHE A 175 -0.27 6.39 1.00
C PHE A 175 -0.27 7.41 2.14
N GLY A 176 0.44 8.54 2.03
CA GLY A 176 0.63 9.47 3.15
C GLY A 176 -0.66 9.96 3.82
N GLU A 177 -1.75 10.04 3.05
CA GLU A 177 -3.08 10.46 3.50
C GLU A 177 -4.12 9.32 3.38
N GLY A 178 -3.67 8.07 3.18
CA GLY A 178 -4.53 6.89 3.12
C GLY A 178 -5.42 6.82 1.86
N HIS A 179 -5.01 7.49 0.78
CA HIS A 179 -5.71 7.52 -0.50
C HIS A 179 -5.56 6.24 -1.33
N ALA A 180 -4.62 5.37 -0.96
CA ALA A 180 -4.43 4.07 -1.56
C ALA A 180 -3.98 3.06 -0.52
N PHE A 181 -4.14 1.79 -0.88
CA PHE A 181 -3.59 0.66 -0.15
C PHE A 181 -3.16 -0.41 -1.15
N PHE A 182 -2.22 -1.27 -0.74
CA PHE A 182 -2.01 -2.52 -1.47
C PHE A 182 -3.00 -3.57 -0.97
N ASP A 183 -3.53 -4.34 -1.91
CA ASP A 183 -4.27 -5.57 -1.61
C ASP A 183 -3.52 -6.76 -2.19
N TRP A 184 -3.72 -7.93 -1.63
CA TRP A 184 -3.10 -9.14 -2.17
C TRP A 184 -4.06 -9.81 -3.15
N THR A 185 -3.51 -10.31 -4.25
CA THR A 185 -4.30 -11.14 -5.14
C THR A 185 -4.80 -12.38 -4.39
N PRO A 186 -6.07 -12.79 -4.59
CA PRO A 186 -6.59 -14.00 -4.00
C PRO A 186 -5.68 -15.17 -4.36
N THR A 187 -5.24 -15.93 -3.35
CA THR A 187 -4.58 -17.21 -3.61
C THR A 187 -5.66 -18.19 -4.07
N ALA A 188 -5.54 -18.66 -5.32
CA ALA A 188 -6.38 -19.72 -5.88
C ALA A 188 -6.26 -21.04 -5.09
#